data_AF-A0A146JW35-F1
#
_entry.id   AF-A0A146JW35-F1
#
_cell.length_a   1.000
_cell.length_b   1.000
_cell.length_c   1.000
_cell.angle_alpha   90.00
_cell.angle_beta   90.00
_cell.angle_gamma   90.00
#
_symmetry.space_group_name_H-M   'P 1'
#
loop_
_entity.id
_entity.type
_entity.pdbx_description
1 polymer ?
#
loop_
_entity_poly.entity_id
_entity_poly.type
_entity_poly.pdbx_seq_one_letter_code
_entity_poly.pdbx_strand_id
1 'polypeptide(L)'
;KLFVYLEIFDEQLFDSEDRMYVQCVIAPKLKVLTDQFSVFQRLKYLILPNVETFSENACLCNLILYSVYAPRTLDLKPNCIKSNYCLRWFCISNLAKFETDSISCLFMRRLNVFKADRNAFLSIRLEKTKILQNAIIETQEDNQQNFSIQIEDHSNDLLSRQLYCRLKIKQSIFYDLQKEKLYEFGLCNKVIQPICVINNVKLDDEIYYQHGSKTLFIAGSVSNTQLKKIVNFECQIDQIIALNLLSLHGFQHPKFSFIPKLQIPNVIEIGDFRFMSVRNLVLNITQLLPNSFNSFLNITFLSLPYLKSNIVNCFQNCF
;
A
#
# COMPACT_ATOMS: atom_id res chain seq x y z
N LYS A 1 6.44 -10.66 -21.71
CA LYS A 1 6.33 -9.33 -21.08
C LYS A 1 6.60 -8.31 -22.17
N LEU A 2 5.63 -7.47 -22.52
CA LEU A 2 5.84 -6.40 -23.49
C LEU A 2 5.96 -5.05 -22.77
N PHE A 3 6.85 -4.22 -23.30
CA PHE A 3 7.07 -2.84 -22.86
C PHE A 3 6.78 -1.96 -24.05
N VAL A 4 6.01 -0.90 -23.83
CA VAL A 4 5.67 0.05 -24.90
C VAL A 4 6.36 1.37 -24.59
N TYR A 5 7.10 1.88 -25.57
CA TYR A 5 7.67 3.22 -25.55
C TYR A 5 6.98 4.04 -26.62
N LEU A 6 6.32 5.13 -26.24
CA LEU A 6 5.49 5.91 -27.14
C LEU A 6 5.82 7.39 -27.07
N GLU A 7 6.01 7.98 -28.24
CA GLU A 7 6.02 9.43 -28.38
C GLU A 7 4.60 9.99 -28.48
N ILE A 8 3.73 9.29 -29.20
CA ILE A 8 2.29 9.55 -29.36
C ILE A 8 1.59 8.20 -29.16
N PHE A 9 0.54 8.16 -28.33
CA PHE A 9 -0.23 6.95 -28.13
C PHE A 9 -1.29 6.80 -29.23
N ASP A 10 -1.30 5.63 -29.87
CA ASP A 10 -2.34 5.20 -30.78
C ASP A 10 -2.67 3.73 -30.45
N GLU A 11 -3.89 3.49 -29.97
CA GLU A 11 -4.36 2.16 -29.59
C GLU A 11 -4.50 1.22 -30.80
N GLN A 12 -4.68 1.76 -32.00
CA GLN A 12 -4.87 0.98 -33.23
C GLN A 12 -3.61 0.25 -33.66
N LEU A 13 -2.44 0.66 -33.14
CA LEU A 13 -1.16 0.01 -33.38
C LEU A 13 -1.00 -1.34 -32.66
N PHE A 14 -1.88 -1.66 -31.71
CA PHE A 14 -1.82 -2.90 -30.95
C PHE A 14 -3.04 -3.76 -31.27
N ASP A 15 -2.79 -4.99 -31.72
CA ASP A 15 -3.84 -5.99 -31.84
C ASP A 15 -4.33 -6.46 -30.45
N SER A 16 -5.37 -7.29 -30.43
CA SER A 16 -5.96 -7.77 -29.18
C SER A 16 -5.02 -8.67 -28.37
N GLU A 17 -4.08 -9.36 -29.02
CA GLU A 17 -3.14 -10.25 -28.35
C GLU A 17 -2.04 -9.45 -27.66
N ASP A 18 -1.44 -8.49 -28.34
CA ASP A 18 -0.40 -7.61 -27.78
C ASP A 18 -0.89 -6.84 -26.56
N ARG A 19 -2.13 -6.32 -26.62
CA ARG A 19 -2.77 -5.62 -25.49
C ARG A 19 -2.81 -6.46 -24.21
N MET A 20 -2.86 -7.79 -24.34
CA MET A 20 -2.86 -8.73 -23.21
C MET A 20 -1.47 -9.00 -22.61
N TYR A 21 -0.39 -8.58 -23.29
CA TYR A 21 0.98 -8.82 -22.83
C TYR A 21 1.73 -7.56 -22.41
N VAL A 22 1.21 -6.37 -22.74
CA VAL A 22 1.74 -5.09 -22.25
C VAL A 22 1.63 -5.02 -20.74
N GLN A 23 2.79 -4.88 -20.07
CA GLN A 23 2.88 -4.72 -18.63
C GLN A 23 3.43 -3.36 -18.21
N CYS A 24 4.03 -2.62 -19.13
CA CYS A 24 4.67 -1.35 -18.84
C CYS A 24 4.51 -0.42 -20.03
N VAL A 25 4.12 0.82 -19.74
CA VAL A 25 4.08 1.91 -20.72
C VAL A 25 5.00 3.03 -20.25
N ILE A 26 5.83 3.50 -21.17
CA ILE A 26 6.72 4.64 -21.02
C ILE A 26 6.30 5.68 -22.06
N ALA A 27 5.78 6.81 -21.60
CA ALA A 27 5.27 7.87 -22.48
C ALA A 27 5.89 9.23 -22.09
N PRO A 28 7.13 9.51 -22.51
CA PRO A 28 7.86 10.67 -22.05
C PRO A 28 7.34 11.99 -22.59
N LYS A 29 6.61 12.02 -23.71
CA LYS A 29 6.04 13.26 -24.27
C LYS A 29 4.59 13.51 -23.83
N LEU A 30 3.97 12.56 -23.13
CA LEU A 30 2.59 12.69 -22.68
C LEU A 30 2.47 13.79 -21.63
N LYS A 31 1.54 14.74 -21.85
CA LYS A 31 1.26 15.87 -20.95
C LYS A 31 0.01 15.66 -20.11
N VAL A 32 -1.02 15.06 -20.69
CA VAL A 32 -2.28 14.74 -20.02
C VAL A 32 -2.48 13.24 -20.12
N LEU A 33 -2.68 12.58 -18.98
CA LEU A 33 -3.07 11.19 -18.95
C LEU A 33 -4.59 11.10 -18.97
N THR A 34 -5.13 10.48 -20.01
CA THR A 34 -6.54 10.08 -20.11
C THR A 34 -6.69 8.59 -19.84
N ASP A 35 -7.89 8.04 -20.10
CA ASP A 35 -8.20 6.60 -20.00
C ASP A 35 -7.61 5.75 -21.13
N GLN A 36 -6.79 6.35 -22.00
CA GLN A 36 -6.21 5.73 -23.19
C GLN A 36 -5.43 4.42 -22.93
N PHE A 37 -4.90 4.21 -21.71
CA PHE A 37 -4.19 2.97 -21.36
C PHE A 37 -5.07 1.89 -20.74
N SER A 38 -6.39 2.12 -20.62
CA SER A 38 -7.36 1.15 -20.10
C SER A 38 -7.48 -0.11 -20.98
N VAL A 39 -7.06 -0.02 -22.25
CA VAL A 39 -7.00 -1.16 -23.17
C VAL A 39 -6.02 -2.25 -22.74
N PHE A 40 -5.05 -1.93 -21.87
CA PHE A 40 -4.01 -2.86 -21.42
C PHE A 40 -4.40 -3.56 -20.13
N GLN A 41 -5.07 -4.71 -20.24
CA GLN A 41 -5.54 -5.49 -19.09
C GLN A 41 -4.41 -5.95 -18.14
N ARG A 42 -3.18 -6.06 -18.66
CA ARG A 42 -2.01 -6.49 -17.88
C ARG A 42 -1.06 -5.37 -17.46
N LEU A 43 -1.49 -4.11 -17.56
CA LEU A 43 -0.66 -2.96 -17.24
C LEU A 43 -0.31 -2.89 -15.74
N LYS A 44 0.99 -2.99 -15.43
CA LYS A 44 1.54 -2.93 -14.07
C LYS A 44 2.31 -1.65 -13.78
N TYR A 45 2.91 -1.05 -14.80
CA TYR A 45 3.83 0.08 -14.64
C TYR A 45 3.53 1.19 -15.62
N LEU A 46 3.39 2.41 -15.10
CA LEU A 46 3.29 3.65 -15.88
C LEU A 46 4.48 4.54 -15.57
N ILE A 47 5.26 4.90 -16.59
CA ILE A 47 6.39 5.82 -16.51
C ILE A 47 6.09 7.03 -17.40
N LEU A 48 5.63 8.10 -16.77
CA LEU A 48 5.01 9.27 -17.38
C LEU A 48 5.71 10.56 -16.90
N PRO A 49 7.02 10.74 -17.20
CA PRO A 49 7.86 11.76 -16.56
C PRO A 49 7.37 13.19 -16.76
N ASN A 50 6.60 13.46 -17.81
CA ASN A 50 6.14 14.79 -18.21
C ASN A 50 4.64 15.00 -18.11
N VAL A 51 3.88 14.03 -17.56
CA VAL A 51 2.45 14.23 -17.33
C VAL A 51 2.26 15.28 -16.23
N GLU A 52 1.40 16.24 -16.51
CA GLU A 52 1.05 17.37 -15.65
C GLU A 52 -0.38 17.21 -15.10
N THR A 53 -1.27 16.54 -15.84
CA THR A 53 -2.66 16.34 -15.42
C THR A 53 -3.07 14.89 -15.60
N PHE A 54 -3.71 14.33 -14.58
CA PHE A 54 -4.47 13.08 -14.66
C PHE A 54 -5.93 13.47 -14.87
N SER A 55 -6.48 13.22 -16.06
CA SER A 55 -7.87 13.55 -16.37
C SER A 55 -8.84 12.67 -15.60
N GLU A 56 -10.13 12.98 -15.73
CA GLU A 56 -11.18 12.15 -15.17
C GLU A 56 -11.02 10.71 -15.68
N ASN A 57 -11.17 9.72 -14.78
CA ASN A 57 -11.09 8.28 -15.07
C ASN A 57 -9.77 7.75 -15.66
N ALA A 58 -8.70 8.55 -15.67
CA ALA A 58 -7.42 8.23 -16.31
C ALA A 58 -6.85 6.83 -16.00
N CYS A 59 -6.98 6.37 -14.75
CA CYS A 59 -6.61 5.03 -14.31
C CYS A 59 -7.75 4.38 -13.54
N LEU A 60 -8.97 4.46 -14.05
CA LEU A 60 -10.12 3.78 -13.46
C LEU A 60 -9.97 2.27 -13.59
N CYS A 61 -10.08 1.54 -12.47
CA CYS A 61 -10.16 0.08 -12.42
C CYS A 61 -8.98 -0.69 -13.07
N ASN A 62 -7.77 -0.12 -13.09
CA ASN A 62 -6.58 -0.89 -13.47
C ASN A 62 -6.12 -1.79 -12.30
N LEU A 63 -6.82 -2.91 -12.11
CA LEU A 63 -6.73 -3.75 -10.91
C LEU A 63 -5.31 -4.21 -10.57
N ILE A 64 -4.45 -4.42 -11.59
CA ILE A 64 -3.06 -4.88 -11.40
C ILE A 64 -2.01 -3.78 -11.54
N LEU A 65 -2.42 -2.51 -11.69
CA LEU A 65 -1.51 -1.38 -11.75
C LEU A 65 -0.76 -1.28 -10.42
N TYR A 66 0.56 -1.46 -10.47
CA TYR A 66 1.41 -1.57 -9.28
C TYR A 66 2.17 -0.27 -8.98
N SER A 67 2.60 0.42 -10.03
CA SER A 67 3.40 1.64 -9.90
C SER A 67 3.06 2.66 -10.98
N VAL A 68 2.97 3.91 -10.56
CA VAL A 68 2.89 5.08 -11.44
C VAL A 68 3.99 6.06 -11.06
N TYR A 69 4.79 6.43 -12.05
CA TYR A 69 5.82 7.46 -11.94
C TYR A 69 5.43 8.63 -12.84
N ALA A 70 4.90 9.70 -12.26
CA ALA A 70 4.48 10.92 -12.93
C ALA A 70 4.88 12.16 -12.10
N PRO A 71 6.19 12.41 -11.91
CA PRO A 71 6.71 13.38 -10.95
C PRO A 71 6.32 14.84 -11.23
N ARG A 72 5.83 15.15 -12.43
CA ARG A 72 5.39 16.50 -12.83
C ARG A 72 3.88 16.73 -12.69
N THR A 73 3.12 15.72 -12.24
CA THR A 73 1.66 15.85 -12.11
C THR A 73 1.30 16.92 -11.09
N LEU A 74 0.58 17.95 -11.52
CA LEU A 74 0.07 19.04 -10.69
C LEU A 74 -1.42 18.91 -10.42
N ASP A 75 -2.20 18.29 -11.30
CA ASP A 75 -3.65 18.19 -11.16
C ASP A 75 -4.15 16.75 -11.27
N LEU A 76 -4.91 16.31 -10.27
CA LEU A 76 -5.62 15.04 -10.26
C LEU A 76 -7.12 15.28 -10.26
N LYS A 77 -7.74 15.04 -11.42
CA LYS A 77 -9.17 15.20 -11.65
C LYS A 77 -9.99 14.07 -10.98
N PRO A 78 -11.33 14.22 -10.89
CA PRO A 78 -12.19 13.22 -10.24
C PRO A 78 -11.99 11.80 -10.80
N ASN A 79 -12.09 10.79 -9.93
CA ASN A 79 -11.97 9.36 -10.26
C ASN A 79 -10.69 8.95 -11.03
N CYS A 80 -9.67 9.80 -11.10
CA CYS A 80 -8.49 9.52 -11.93
C CYS A 80 -7.70 8.31 -11.43
N ILE A 81 -7.65 8.06 -10.11
CA ILE A 81 -7.08 6.85 -9.52
C ILE A 81 -8.14 6.16 -8.65
N LYS A 82 -8.91 5.25 -9.25
CA LYS A 82 -10.01 4.55 -8.56
C LYS A 82 -9.93 3.05 -8.72
N SER A 83 -10.13 2.33 -7.61
CA SER A 83 -10.16 0.85 -7.57
C SER A 83 -8.88 0.17 -8.05
N ASN A 84 -7.72 0.82 -7.86
CA ASN A 84 -6.41 0.25 -8.19
C ASN A 84 -5.84 -0.51 -6.98
N TYR A 85 -6.41 -1.67 -6.66
CA TYR A 85 -6.12 -2.36 -5.40
C TYR A 85 -4.66 -2.87 -5.28
N CYS A 86 -3.96 -3.06 -6.40
CA CYS A 86 -2.54 -3.42 -6.45
C CYS A 86 -1.57 -2.24 -6.46
N LEU A 87 -2.06 -1.00 -6.55
CA LEU A 87 -1.20 0.18 -6.61
C LEU A 87 -0.45 0.33 -5.29
N ARG A 88 0.89 0.33 -5.34
CA ARG A 88 1.74 0.50 -4.14
C ARG A 88 2.58 1.76 -4.21
N TRP A 89 3.01 2.14 -5.41
CA TRP A 89 3.88 3.27 -5.64
C TRP A 89 3.20 4.30 -6.52
N PHE A 90 2.91 5.46 -5.94
CA PHE A 90 2.33 6.60 -6.64
C PHE A 90 3.25 7.79 -6.48
N CYS A 91 4.16 7.96 -7.45
CA CYS A 91 5.18 9.00 -7.43
C CYS A 91 4.73 10.17 -8.30
N ILE A 92 4.16 11.18 -7.67
CA ILE A 92 3.68 12.41 -8.30
C ILE A 92 4.37 13.63 -7.69
N SER A 93 4.11 14.83 -8.24
CA SER A 93 4.63 16.07 -7.65
C SER A 93 4.18 16.22 -6.21
N ASN A 94 5.08 16.75 -5.37
CA ASN A 94 4.73 17.16 -4.01
C ASN A 94 3.77 18.35 -3.99
N LEU A 95 3.59 19.06 -5.11
CA LEU A 95 2.70 20.21 -5.24
C LEU A 95 1.35 19.86 -5.86
N ALA A 96 1.05 18.57 -6.03
CA ALA A 96 -0.16 18.14 -6.68
C ALA A 96 -1.42 18.57 -5.91
N LYS A 97 -2.44 18.97 -6.68
CA LYS A 97 -3.81 19.21 -6.25
C LYS A 97 -4.64 17.96 -6.48
N PHE A 98 -5.28 17.48 -5.42
CA PHE A 98 -6.27 16.43 -5.46
C PHE A 98 -7.67 17.04 -5.49
N GLU A 99 -8.39 16.91 -6.60
CA GLU A 99 -9.80 17.33 -6.68
C GLU A 99 -10.71 16.32 -5.99
N THR A 100 -11.97 16.71 -5.76
CA THR A 100 -13.02 15.84 -5.20
C THR A 100 -13.07 14.49 -5.92
N ASP A 101 -13.10 13.41 -5.14
CA ASP A 101 -13.14 12.02 -5.59
C ASP A 101 -11.95 11.57 -6.47
N SER A 102 -10.86 12.33 -6.52
CA SER A 102 -9.71 11.99 -7.38
C SER A 102 -9.08 10.63 -7.06
N ILE A 103 -9.05 10.22 -5.79
CA ILE A 103 -8.39 9.00 -5.33
C ILE A 103 -9.35 8.18 -4.45
N SER A 104 -9.66 6.95 -4.88
CA SER A 104 -10.55 6.07 -4.12
C SER A 104 -10.26 4.58 -4.20
N CYS A 105 -10.65 3.85 -3.14
CA CYS A 105 -10.62 2.38 -3.05
C CYS A 105 -9.22 1.76 -3.31
N LEU A 106 -8.22 2.13 -2.51
CA LEU A 106 -6.82 1.75 -2.76
C LEU A 106 -5.97 1.57 -1.51
N PHE A 107 -4.87 0.85 -1.68
CA PHE A 107 -3.93 0.44 -0.64
C PHE A 107 -2.49 0.85 -1.02
N MET A 108 -2.03 2.05 -0.66
CA MET A 108 -0.73 2.55 -1.12
C MET A 108 0.30 2.65 0.01
N ARG A 109 1.59 2.61 -0.32
CA ARG A 109 2.64 2.76 0.69
C ARG A 109 2.78 4.20 1.15
N ARG A 110 2.72 5.15 0.23
CA ARG A 110 2.97 6.55 0.56
C ARG A 110 2.08 7.47 -0.22
N LEU A 111 1.61 8.51 0.45
CA LEU A 111 0.98 9.66 -0.16
C LEU A 111 1.55 10.94 0.46
N ASN A 112 1.99 11.87 -0.38
CA ASN A 112 2.33 13.22 0.04
C ASN A 112 1.15 14.13 -0.33
N VAL A 113 0.71 14.99 0.60
CA VAL A 113 -0.46 15.85 0.42
C VAL A 113 -0.05 17.31 0.61
N PHE A 114 -0.31 18.11 -0.41
CA PHE A 114 -0.13 19.56 -0.40
C PHE A 114 -1.45 20.29 -0.57
N LYS A 115 -2.23 19.98 -1.60
CA LYS A 115 -3.54 20.59 -1.82
C LYS A 115 -4.62 19.54 -2.05
N ALA A 116 -5.69 19.56 -1.27
CA ALA A 116 -6.79 18.61 -1.43
C ALA A 116 -8.14 19.31 -1.22
N ASP A 117 -9.01 19.20 -2.22
CA ASP A 117 -10.40 19.68 -2.16
C ASP A 117 -11.24 18.75 -1.25
N ARG A 118 -12.46 19.18 -0.88
CA ARG A 118 -13.39 18.37 -0.10
C ARG A 118 -13.61 17.01 -0.76
N ASN A 119 -13.57 15.95 0.04
CA ASN A 119 -13.77 14.55 -0.38
C ASN A 119 -12.82 14.07 -1.50
N ALA A 120 -11.62 14.66 -1.64
CA ALA A 120 -10.60 14.19 -2.57
C ALA A 120 -10.19 12.72 -2.37
N PHE A 121 -10.33 12.19 -1.14
CA PHE A 121 -9.93 10.83 -0.81
C PHE A 121 -11.08 10.01 -0.23
N LEU A 122 -11.40 8.87 -0.85
CA LEU A 122 -12.46 7.96 -0.38
C LEU A 122 -11.96 6.53 -0.20
N SER A 123 -12.15 5.97 0.99
CA SER A 123 -11.82 4.57 1.32
C SER A 123 -10.37 4.19 1.02
N ILE A 124 -9.43 5.10 1.34
CA ILE A 124 -8.00 4.86 1.12
C ILE A 124 -7.32 4.27 2.36
N ARG A 125 -6.38 3.36 2.14
CA ARG A 125 -5.52 2.81 3.20
C ARG A 125 -4.05 3.03 2.85
N LEU A 126 -3.34 3.71 3.73
CA LEU A 126 -1.96 4.13 3.52
C LEU A 126 -1.03 3.54 4.57
N GLU A 127 0.16 3.12 4.16
CA GLU A 127 1.23 2.84 5.13
C GLU A 127 1.72 4.14 5.75
N LYS A 128 2.01 5.15 4.92
CA LYS A 128 2.46 6.47 5.38
C LYS A 128 1.79 7.62 4.62
N THR A 129 1.38 8.63 5.37
CA THR A 129 0.93 9.92 4.84
C THR A 129 1.88 11.00 5.28
N LYS A 130 2.29 11.86 4.35
CA LYS A 130 3.06 13.07 4.65
C LYS A 130 2.27 14.30 4.23
N ILE A 131 1.95 15.16 5.18
CA ILE A 131 1.32 16.46 4.94
C ILE A 131 2.42 17.52 4.98
N LEU A 132 2.49 18.34 3.93
CA LEU A 132 3.57 19.32 3.78
C LEU A 132 3.34 20.58 4.61
N GLN A 133 4.44 21.28 4.92
CA GLN A 133 4.41 22.61 5.50
C GLN A 133 3.71 23.54 4.49
N ASN A 134 2.64 24.22 4.92
CA ASN A 134 1.74 25.04 4.07
C ASN A 134 0.75 24.27 3.19
N ALA A 135 0.42 23.02 3.54
CA ALA A 135 -0.68 22.32 2.87
C ALA A 135 -2.02 23.06 3.05
N ILE A 136 -2.88 22.98 2.03
CA ILE A 136 -4.26 23.50 2.02
C ILE A 136 -5.19 22.32 1.81
N ILE A 137 -5.87 21.90 2.88
CA ILE A 137 -6.74 20.74 2.87
C ILE A 137 -8.14 21.19 3.30
N GLU A 138 -9.14 20.83 2.51
CA GLU A 138 -10.54 20.97 2.91
C GLU A 138 -11.01 19.72 3.66
N THR A 139 -11.90 19.91 4.63
CA THR A 139 -12.45 18.83 5.45
C THR A 139 -13.09 17.73 4.60
N GLN A 140 -12.81 16.48 4.93
CA GLN A 140 -13.39 15.30 4.27
C GLN A 140 -14.58 14.79 5.13
N GLU A 141 -15.82 15.07 4.73
CA GLU A 141 -17.03 14.82 5.55
C GLU A 141 -17.33 13.32 5.70
N ASP A 142 -17.03 12.51 4.69
CA ASP A 142 -17.28 11.05 4.64
C ASP A 142 -16.02 10.19 4.86
N ASN A 143 -15.04 10.70 5.61
CA ASN A 143 -13.71 10.08 5.74
C ASN A 143 -13.62 8.86 6.69
N GLN A 144 -14.73 8.22 7.04
CA GLN A 144 -14.75 7.17 8.06
C GLN A 144 -13.87 5.94 7.71
N GLN A 145 -13.64 5.72 6.42
CA GLN A 145 -12.88 4.58 5.93
C GLN A 145 -11.41 4.90 5.64
N ASN A 146 -11.04 6.18 5.56
CA ASN A 146 -9.67 6.58 5.32
C ASN A 146 -8.80 6.23 6.52
N PHE A 147 -7.64 5.63 6.26
CA PHE A 147 -6.71 5.24 7.32
C PHE A 147 -5.27 5.34 6.85
N SER A 148 -4.40 5.81 7.75
CA SER A 148 -2.96 5.75 7.57
C SER A 148 -2.29 5.18 8.81
N ILE A 149 -1.36 4.24 8.65
CA ILE A 149 -0.62 3.68 9.79
C ILE A 149 0.33 4.73 10.37
N GLN A 150 1.05 5.43 9.50
CA GLN A 150 2.06 6.43 9.86
C GLN A 150 1.66 7.79 9.31
N ILE A 151 1.71 8.83 10.14
CA ILE A 151 1.41 10.20 9.75
C ILE A 151 2.61 11.09 10.06
N GLU A 152 3.06 11.85 9.08
CA GLU A 152 4.06 12.90 9.21
C GLU A 152 3.39 14.22 8.81
N ASP A 153 3.00 15.04 9.77
CA ASP A 153 2.16 16.21 9.54
C ASP A 153 2.90 17.50 9.89
N HIS A 154 3.47 18.13 8.86
CA HIS A 154 4.23 19.38 8.96
C HIS A 154 3.36 20.64 8.90
N SER A 155 2.03 20.50 8.81
CA SER A 155 1.13 21.64 8.79
C SER A 155 1.03 22.29 10.16
N ASN A 156 0.72 23.59 10.23
CA ASN A 156 0.59 24.28 11.52
C ASN A 156 -0.61 23.78 12.33
N ASP A 157 -1.73 23.51 11.67
CA ASP A 157 -3.01 23.21 12.31
C ASP A 157 -3.35 21.71 12.38
N LEU A 158 -2.35 20.84 12.20
CA LEU A 158 -2.53 19.38 12.21
C LEU A 158 -3.64 18.91 11.25
N LEU A 159 -3.51 19.29 9.98
CA LEU A 159 -4.49 19.07 8.91
C LEU A 159 -4.79 17.58 8.65
N SER A 160 -3.99 16.64 9.16
CA SER A 160 -4.31 15.20 9.15
C SER A 160 -5.68 14.88 9.76
N ARG A 161 -6.16 15.71 10.71
CA ARG A 161 -7.52 15.62 11.28
C ARG A 161 -8.63 15.86 10.25
N GLN A 162 -8.35 16.56 9.16
CA GLN A 162 -9.31 16.79 8.08
C GLN A 162 -9.40 15.58 7.14
N LEU A 163 -8.31 14.79 7.03
CA LEU A 163 -8.24 13.62 6.15
C LEU A 163 -8.77 12.33 6.79
N TYR A 164 -8.65 12.20 8.11
CA TYR A 164 -8.96 10.98 8.85
C TYR A 164 -9.95 11.22 9.98
N CYS A 165 -10.93 10.34 10.12
CA CYS A 165 -11.88 10.43 11.21
C CYS A 165 -11.19 10.20 12.58
N ARG A 166 -11.78 10.75 13.65
CA ARG A 166 -11.18 10.74 15.00
C ARG A 166 -10.84 9.34 15.52
N LEU A 167 -11.63 8.32 15.17
CA LEU A 167 -11.37 6.95 15.60
C LEU A 167 -10.15 6.35 14.89
N LYS A 168 -9.97 6.65 13.60
CA LYS A 168 -8.88 6.12 12.77
C LYS A 168 -7.56 6.82 13.06
N ILE A 169 -7.58 8.16 13.16
CA ILE A 169 -6.36 8.92 13.43
C ILE A 169 -5.72 8.54 14.77
N LYS A 170 -6.52 8.18 15.80
CA LYS A 170 -6.02 7.70 17.11
C LYS A 170 -5.24 6.38 17.06
N GLN A 171 -5.41 5.60 16.00
CA GLN A 171 -4.70 4.34 15.78
C GLN A 171 -3.38 4.54 15.03
N SER A 172 -3.15 5.73 14.48
CA SER A 172 -1.95 6.07 13.72
C SER A 172 -0.76 6.40 14.63
N ILE A 173 0.44 6.26 14.07
CA ILE A 173 1.70 6.63 14.69
C ILE A 173 2.21 7.92 14.03
N PHE A 174 2.53 8.93 14.82
CA PHE A 174 3.02 10.20 14.31
C PHE A 174 4.55 10.24 14.27
N TYR A 175 5.11 10.82 13.21
CA TYR A 175 6.55 11.00 13.01
C TYR A 175 6.89 12.47 12.89
N ASP A 176 8.08 12.84 13.39
CA ASP A 176 8.66 14.18 13.22
C ASP A 176 7.72 15.31 13.67
N LEU A 177 6.98 15.05 14.75
CA LEU A 177 5.99 15.96 15.33
C LEU A 177 6.27 16.12 16.82
N GLN A 178 6.08 17.32 17.36
CA GLN A 178 6.13 17.54 18.80
C GLN A 178 4.88 16.95 19.47
N LYS A 179 5.07 16.25 20.59
CA LYS A 179 3.98 15.52 21.27
C LYS A 179 2.95 16.47 21.86
N GLU A 180 3.39 17.64 22.29
CA GLU A 180 2.63 18.74 22.86
C GLU A 180 1.54 19.20 21.87
N LYS A 181 1.91 19.33 20.59
CA LYS A 181 0.99 19.70 19.53
C LYS A 181 -0.17 18.71 19.36
N LEU A 182 0.07 17.42 19.53
CA LEU A 182 -1.03 16.43 19.49
C LEU A 182 -1.99 16.59 20.67
N TYR A 183 -1.45 16.89 21.86
CA TYR A 183 -2.26 17.09 23.06
C TYR A 183 -3.15 18.33 22.96
N GLU A 184 -2.68 19.42 22.35
CA GLU A 184 -3.50 20.61 22.05
C GLU A 184 -4.77 20.26 21.26
N PHE A 185 -4.69 19.24 20.41
CA PHE A 185 -5.79 18.74 19.59
C PHE A 185 -6.54 17.55 20.22
N GLY A 186 -6.25 17.18 21.48
CA GLY A 186 -6.88 16.08 22.20
C GLY A 186 -6.54 14.69 21.64
N LEU A 187 -5.34 14.56 21.06
CA LEU A 187 -4.78 13.32 20.55
C LEU A 187 -3.66 12.81 21.46
N CYS A 188 -3.75 11.55 21.85
CA CYS A 188 -2.77 10.88 22.73
C CYS A 188 -1.97 9.82 21.95
N ASN A 189 -1.73 10.07 20.66
CA ASN A 189 -1.06 9.13 19.78
C ASN A 189 0.40 8.90 20.19
N LYS A 190 0.95 7.77 19.73
CA LYS A 190 2.38 7.52 19.79
C LYS A 190 3.11 8.46 18.82
N VAL A 191 4.19 9.08 19.32
CA VAL A 191 5.08 9.95 18.54
C VAL A 191 6.45 9.30 18.48
N ILE A 192 7.03 9.25 17.28
CA ILE A 192 8.33 8.67 17.02
C ILE A 192 9.20 9.73 16.37
N GLN A 193 10.37 9.97 16.97
CA GLN A 193 11.41 10.75 16.33
C GLN A 193 12.11 9.88 15.28
N PRO A 194 12.53 10.43 14.13
CA PRO A 194 13.29 9.67 13.14
C PRO A 194 14.52 9.08 13.82
N ILE A 195 14.53 7.76 14.05
CA ILE A 195 15.66 7.12 14.70
C ILE A 195 16.81 7.05 13.69
N CYS A 196 17.94 7.68 14.01
CA CYS A 196 19.20 7.43 13.34
C CYS A 196 19.60 5.96 13.54
N VAL A 197 19.62 5.21 12.44
CA VAL A 197 20.30 3.92 12.20
C VAL A 197 20.50 3.06 13.45
N ILE A 198 19.60 2.10 13.65
CA ILE A 198 19.84 1.00 14.59
C ILE A 198 20.34 -0.21 13.79
N ASN A 199 21.34 -0.90 14.35
CA ASN A 199 21.76 -2.25 13.99
C ASN A 199 20.59 -3.27 14.11
N ASN A 200 20.89 -4.56 14.07
CA ASN A 200 19.90 -5.60 14.36
C ASN A 200 19.27 -5.37 15.76
N VAL A 201 17.95 -5.49 15.87
CA VAL A 201 17.19 -5.26 17.12
C VAL A 201 16.65 -6.58 17.63
N LYS A 202 17.01 -6.97 18.86
CA LYS A 202 16.38 -8.09 19.56
C LYS A 202 15.12 -7.59 20.26
N LEU A 203 13.93 -8.03 19.84
CA LEU A 203 12.64 -7.67 20.45
C LEU A 203 12.27 -8.63 21.58
N ASP A 204 12.68 -9.88 21.44
CA ASP A 204 12.42 -10.98 22.36
C ASP A 204 13.48 -12.07 22.16
N ASP A 205 13.48 -13.13 22.98
CA ASP A 205 14.45 -14.23 22.84
C ASP A 205 14.29 -14.98 21.52
N GLU A 206 13.06 -15.03 21.00
CA GLU A 206 12.74 -15.69 19.74
C GLU A 206 12.46 -14.72 18.58
N ILE A 207 12.57 -13.41 18.83
CA ILE A 207 12.19 -12.39 17.84
C ILE A 207 13.30 -11.37 17.68
N TYR A 208 13.83 -11.28 16.47
CA TYR A 208 14.82 -10.28 16.11
C TYR A 208 14.49 -9.64 14.77
N TYR A 209 14.91 -8.40 14.60
CA TYR A 209 14.73 -7.61 13.40
C TYR A 209 16.09 -7.24 12.81
N GLN A 210 16.24 -7.48 11.51
CA GLN A 210 17.43 -7.11 10.75
C GLN A 210 17.17 -5.82 9.97
N HIS A 211 17.86 -4.74 10.31
CA HIS A 211 17.57 -3.41 9.75
C HIS A 211 17.82 -3.32 8.24
N GLY A 212 18.96 -3.83 7.75
CA GLY A 212 19.34 -3.69 6.33
C GLY A 212 18.36 -4.35 5.36
N SER A 213 17.83 -5.52 5.71
CA SER A 213 16.83 -6.25 4.93
C SER A 213 15.38 -5.90 5.32
N LYS A 214 15.19 -5.18 6.44
CA LYS A 214 13.89 -4.93 7.09
C LYS A 214 13.10 -6.21 7.34
N THR A 215 13.83 -7.26 7.73
CA THR A 215 13.27 -8.60 7.95
C THR A 215 13.06 -8.84 9.44
N LEU A 216 11.84 -9.24 9.79
CA LEU A 216 11.49 -9.74 11.12
C LEU A 216 11.61 -11.26 11.12
N PHE A 217 12.46 -11.79 12.00
CA PHE A 217 12.62 -13.21 12.21
C PHE A 217 11.92 -13.64 13.49
N ILE A 218 11.18 -14.74 13.40
CA ILE A 218 10.42 -15.32 14.50
C ILE A 218 10.78 -16.81 14.55
N ALA A 219 11.50 -17.22 15.60
CA ALA A 219 12.02 -18.57 15.71
C ALA A 219 10.97 -19.59 16.18
N GLY A 220 10.01 -19.17 17.01
CA GLY A 220 9.00 -20.04 17.62
C GLY A 220 7.56 -19.58 17.40
N SER A 221 6.66 -20.07 18.26
CA SER A 221 5.28 -19.58 18.32
C SER A 221 5.24 -18.17 18.91
N VAL A 222 4.34 -17.32 18.41
CA VAL A 222 4.21 -15.95 18.91
C VAL A 222 3.13 -15.89 19.99
N SER A 223 3.55 -15.65 21.24
CA SER A 223 2.63 -15.33 22.34
C SER A 223 1.96 -13.96 22.14
N ASN A 224 0.83 -13.71 22.81
CA ASN A 224 0.16 -12.41 22.77
C ASN A 224 1.06 -11.25 23.21
N THR A 225 1.96 -11.48 24.17
CA THR A 225 2.92 -10.48 24.64
C THR A 225 3.95 -10.15 23.57
N GLN A 226 4.52 -11.17 22.92
CA GLN A 226 5.44 -11.01 21.80
C GLN A 226 4.79 -10.31 20.61
N LEU A 227 3.54 -10.67 20.27
CA LEU A 227 2.77 -10.02 19.21
C LEU A 227 2.57 -8.53 19.50
N LYS A 228 2.23 -8.16 20.74
CA LYS A 228 2.14 -6.74 21.15
C LYS A 228 3.47 -6.02 20.95
N LYS A 229 4.61 -6.65 21.25
CA LYS A 229 5.93 -6.08 20.96
C LYS A 229 6.14 -5.86 19.46
N ILE A 230 5.79 -6.84 18.60
CA ILE A 230 5.89 -6.71 17.13
C ILE A 230 4.98 -5.60 16.60
N VAL A 231 3.74 -5.52 17.08
CA VAL A 231 2.78 -4.48 16.68
C VAL A 231 3.28 -3.09 17.07
N ASN A 232 3.82 -2.96 18.28
CA ASN A 232 4.38 -1.70 18.78
C ASN A 232 5.77 -1.38 18.21
N PHE A 233 6.41 -2.33 17.53
CA PHE A 233 7.70 -2.14 16.90
C PHE A 233 7.60 -1.11 15.79
N GLU A 234 8.54 -0.18 15.75
CA GLU A 234 8.39 1.08 15.04
C GLU A 234 8.92 1.04 13.62
N CYS A 235 9.83 0.11 13.33
CA CYS A 235 10.41 -0.01 12.01
C CYS A 235 9.40 -0.61 11.02
N GLN A 236 9.59 -0.21 9.76
CA GLN A 236 8.96 -0.84 8.61
C GLN A 236 9.42 -2.30 8.52
N ILE A 237 8.49 -3.19 8.22
CA ILE A 237 8.77 -4.61 8.04
C ILE A 237 8.46 -4.95 6.59
N ASP A 238 9.50 -5.22 5.79
CA ASP A 238 9.33 -5.65 4.39
C ASP A 238 9.28 -7.19 4.29
N GLN A 239 9.68 -7.92 5.32
CA GLN A 239 9.62 -9.37 5.32
C GLN A 239 9.38 -9.94 6.71
N ILE A 240 8.57 -10.99 6.79
CA ILE A 240 8.50 -11.87 7.95
C ILE A 240 9.01 -13.25 7.57
N ILE A 241 9.95 -13.77 8.35
CA ILE A 241 10.42 -15.16 8.30
C ILE A 241 10.05 -15.80 9.64
N ALA A 242 9.06 -16.68 9.64
CA ALA A 242 8.60 -17.38 10.84
C ALA A 242 8.49 -18.88 10.57
N LEU A 243 9.62 -19.58 10.68
CA LEU A 243 9.74 -20.96 10.19
C LEU A 243 8.88 -21.95 10.99
N ASN A 244 8.74 -21.73 12.30
CA ASN A 244 8.00 -22.62 13.19
C ASN A 244 6.63 -22.04 13.61
N LEU A 245 6.16 -20.97 12.95
CA LEU A 245 4.87 -20.38 13.26
C LEU A 245 3.74 -21.26 12.72
N LEU A 246 2.87 -21.73 13.62
CA LEU A 246 1.76 -22.62 13.25
C LEU A 246 0.48 -21.87 12.86
N SER A 247 0.31 -20.63 13.29
CA SER A 247 -0.91 -19.85 13.06
C SER A 247 -0.64 -18.35 12.90
N LEU A 248 -1.42 -17.72 12.02
CA LEU A 248 -1.42 -16.27 11.79
C LEU A 248 -2.59 -15.53 12.47
N HIS A 249 -3.40 -16.20 13.30
CA HIS A 249 -4.57 -15.57 13.95
C HIS A 249 -4.26 -14.28 14.74
N GLY A 250 -3.02 -14.08 15.20
CA GLY A 250 -2.57 -12.85 15.84
C GLY A 250 -2.21 -11.68 14.91
N PHE A 251 -2.02 -11.93 13.61
CA PHE A 251 -1.49 -10.93 12.67
C PHE A 251 -2.60 -10.05 12.05
N GLN A 252 -3.65 -9.74 12.82
CA GLN A 252 -4.79 -8.94 12.36
C GLN A 252 -4.55 -7.42 12.37
N HIS A 253 -3.38 -6.98 12.85
CA HIS A 253 -3.06 -5.57 12.92
C HIS A 253 -2.84 -4.97 11.51
N PRO A 254 -3.39 -3.79 11.17
CA PRO A 254 -3.26 -3.17 9.85
C PRO A 254 -1.83 -3.03 9.32
N LYS A 255 -0.84 -2.93 10.21
CA LYS A 255 0.59 -2.92 9.87
C LYS A 255 1.00 -4.09 8.97
N PHE A 256 0.42 -5.27 9.19
CA PHE A 256 0.80 -6.47 8.45
C PHE A 256 0.23 -6.49 7.02
N SER A 257 -0.77 -5.66 6.70
CA SER A 257 -1.33 -5.54 5.35
C SER A 257 -0.34 -4.98 4.31
N PHE A 258 0.78 -4.38 4.75
CA PHE A 258 1.80 -3.77 3.88
C PHE A 258 3.07 -4.62 3.71
N ILE A 259 3.11 -5.82 4.30
CA ILE A 259 4.25 -6.74 4.17
C ILE A 259 4.27 -7.36 2.77
N PRO A 260 5.35 -7.19 1.99
CA PRO A 260 5.46 -7.76 0.65
C PRO A 260 5.98 -9.20 0.61
N LYS A 261 6.64 -9.69 1.67
CA LYS A 261 7.25 -11.03 1.69
C LYS A 261 6.92 -11.78 2.97
N LEU A 262 6.42 -13.00 2.83
CA LEU A 262 6.05 -13.85 3.95
C LEU A 262 6.58 -15.28 3.73
N GLN A 263 7.46 -15.73 4.62
CA GLN A 263 8.00 -17.08 4.64
C GLN A 263 7.62 -17.75 5.95
N ILE A 264 6.56 -18.55 5.90
CA ILE A 264 5.95 -19.21 7.06
C ILE A 264 5.65 -20.68 6.73
N PRO A 265 6.69 -21.48 6.44
CA PRO A 265 6.53 -22.83 5.92
C PRO A 265 5.57 -23.68 6.75
N ASN A 266 5.66 -23.65 8.07
CA ASN A 266 4.90 -24.57 8.92
C ASN A 266 3.53 -24.02 9.37
N VAL A 267 3.02 -22.96 8.74
CA VAL A 267 1.69 -22.41 9.09
C VAL A 267 0.61 -23.41 8.70
N ILE A 268 -0.30 -23.67 9.64
CA ILE A 268 -1.47 -24.53 9.45
C ILE A 268 -2.71 -23.66 9.25
N GLU A 269 -2.81 -22.58 10.03
CA GLU A 269 -3.96 -21.67 10.03
C GLU A 269 -3.55 -20.24 9.64
N ILE A 270 -4.05 -19.78 8.50
CA ILE A 270 -3.79 -18.41 8.02
C ILE A 270 -4.75 -17.39 8.67
N GLY A 271 -5.93 -17.85 9.10
CA GLY A 271 -7.01 -17.02 9.62
C GLY A 271 -7.65 -16.12 8.55
N ASP A 272 -8.53 -15.22 8.98
CA ASP A 272 -9.31 -14.36 8.08
C ASP A 272 -8.56 -13.10 7.60
N PHE A 273 -7.32 -12.89 8.06
CA PHE A 273 -6.61 -11.64 7.79
C PHE A 273 -6.02 -11.61 6.39
N ARG A 274 -6.28 -10.51 5.68
CA ARG A 274 -5.85 -10.33 4.30
C ARG A 274 -4.48 -9.67 4.24
N PHE A 275 -3.47 -10.43 3.84
CA PHE A 275 -2.13 -9.94 3.54
C PHE A 275 -2.08 -9.28 2.16
N MET A 276 -2.83 -8.19 1.98
CA MET A 276 -3.12 -7.55 0.69
C MET A 276 -1.86 -7.18 -0.12
N SER A 277 -0.72 -6.97 0.53
CA SER A 277 0.54 -6.60 -0.13
C SER A 277 1.50 -7.76 -0.36
N VAL A 278 1.22 -8.96 0.15
CA VAL A 278 2.13 -10.11 -0.02
C VAL A 278 2.27 -10.45 -1.49
N ARG A 279 3.51 -10.45 -1.96
CA ARG A 279 3.92 -10.79 -3.32
C ARG A 279 4.59 -12.15 -3.41
N ASN A 280 5.27 -12.54 -2.34
CA ASN A 280 6.02 -13.78 -2.25
C ASN A 280 5.56 -14.53 -1.01
N LEU A 281 5.01 -15.73 -1.22
CA LEU A 281 4.48 -16.59 -0.17
C LEU A 281 5.11 -17.99 -0.28
N VAL A 282 5.71 -18.45 0.81
CA VAL A 282 6.34 -19.79 0.89
C VAL A 282 5.72 -20.56 2.06
N LEU A 283 5.10 -21.70 1.75
CA LEU A 283 4.35 -22.54 2.70
C LEU A 283 4.66 -24.03 2.47
N ASN A 284 4.84 -24.79 3.54
CA ASN A 284 5.04 -26.24 3.56
C ASN A 284 3.77 -26.98 3.99
N ILE A 285 2.62 -26.51 3.51
CA ILE A 285 1.33 -27.14 3.78
C ILE A 285 1.12 -28.38 2.90
N THR A 286 0.44 -29.38 3.45
CA THR A 286 0.10 -30.61 2.72
C THR A 286 -1.29 -30.57 2.08
N GLN A 287 -2.18 -29.73 2.60
CA GLN A 287 -3.55 -29.55 2.13
C GLN A 287 -3.94 -28.07 2.18
N LEU A 288 -4.83 -27.67 1.26
CA LEU A 288 -5.44 -26.34 1.24
C LEU A 288 -6.94 -26.43 1.44
N LEU A 289 -7.46 -25.55 2.29
CA LEU A 289 -8.90 -25.35 2.43
C LEU A 289 -9.38 -24.41 1.31
N PRO A 290 -10.63 -24.57 0.85
CA PRO A 290 -11.24 -23.57 -0.02
C PRO A 290 -11.14 -22.17 0.61
N ASN A 291 -10.90 -21.17 -0.22
CA ASN A 291 -10.81 -19.75 0.15
C ASN A 291 -9.60 -19.34 1.01
N SER A 292 -8.62 -20.22 1.27
CA SER A 292 -7.47 -19.93 2.15
C SER A 292 -6.63 -18.69 1.78
N PHE A 293 -6.60 -18.30 0.50
CA PHE A 293 -5.85 -17.13 0.01
C PHE A 293 -6.70 -16.15 -0.78
N ASN A 294 -7.99 -16.09 -0.49
CA ASN A 294 -8.84 -15.11 -1.15
C ASN A 294 -8.36 -13.68 -0.85
N SER A 295 -8.38 -12.82 -1.86
CA SER A 295 -7.92 -11.42 -1.76
C SER A 295 -6.43 -11.24 -1.45
N PHE A 296 -5.56 -12.20 -1.79
CA PHE A 296 -4.12 -11.97 -1.86
C PHE A 296 -3.79 -11.20 -3.14
N LEU A 297 -4.20 -9.92 -3.17
CA LEU A 297 -4.28 -9.11 -4.37
C LEU A 297 -2.98 -9.01 -5.16
N ASN A 298 -1.82 -9.07 -4.49
CA ASN A 298 -0.52 -8.83 -5.11
C ASN A 298 0.35 -10.09 -5.24
N ILE A 299 -0.20 -11.28 -5.02
CA ILE A 299 0.62 -12.50 -5.03
C ILE A 299 1.18 -12.76 -6.43
N THR A 300 2.51 -12.74 -6.55
CA THR A 300 3.23 -12.98 -7.81
C THR A 300 4.07 -14.25 -7.78
N PHE A 301 4.35 -14.76 -6.58
CA PHE A 301 5.11 -15.97 -6.36
C PHE A 301 4.52 -16.73 -5.18
N LEU A 302 4.30 -18.03 -5.39
CA LEU A 302 3.77 -18.95 -4.42
C LEU A 302 4.58 -20.26 -4.51
N SER A 303 5.14 -20.69 -3.38
CA SER A 303 5.87 -21.96 -3.28
C SER A 303 5.16 -22.88 -2.29
N LEU A 304 4.75 -24.05 -2.78
CA LEU A 304 4.01 -25.09 -2.05
C LEU A 304 4.64 -26.47 -2.27
N PRO A 305 5.90 -26.70 -1.82
CA PRO A 305 6.66 -27.90 -2.17
C PRO A 305 6.06 -29.23 -1.70
N TYR A 306 5.17 -29.21 -0.70
CA TYR A 306 4.60 -30.41 -0.10
C TYR A 306 3.08 -30.55 -0.29
N LEU A 307 2.46 -29.70 -1.13
CA LEU A 307 1.03 -29.76 -1.36
C LEU A 307 0.66 -31.06 -2.09
N LYS A 308 -0.17 -31.88 -1.46
CA LYS A 308 -0.66 -33.15 -2.03
C LYS A 308 -2.05 -33.02 -2.64
N SER A 309 -2.83 -32.01 -2.24
CA SER A 309 -4.20 -31.78 -2.70
C SER A 309 -4.25 -30.89 -3.94
N ASN A 310 -5.35 -30.99 -4.70
CA ASN A 310 -5.65 -30.05 -5.77
C ASN A 310 -5.91 -28.64 -5.20
N ILE A 311 -5.47 -27.62 -5.95
CA ILE A 311 -5.77 -26.21 -5.65
C ILE A 311 -7.14 -25.88 -6.25
N VAL A 312 -8.20 -25.97 -5.45
CA VAL A 312 -9.57 -25.66 -5.89
C VAL A 312 -10.08 -24.48 -5.08
N ASN A 313 -10.52 -23.41 -5.76
CA ASN A 313 -11.13 -22.22 -5.14
C ASN A 313 -10.31 -21.58 -4.00
N CYS A 314 -8.98 -21.64 -4.06
CA CYS A 314 -8.10 -21.12 -3.00
C CYS A 314 -7.70 -19.64 -3.20
N PHE A 315 -7.82 -19.10 -4.41
CA PHE A 315 -7.24 -17.80 -4.81
C PHE A 315 -8.27 -16.86 -5.46
N GLN A 316 -9.49 -16.78 -4.92
CA GLN A 316 -10.50 -15.87 -5.47
C GLN A 316 -10.08 -14.41 -5.25
N ASN A 317 -10.31 -13.56 -6.25
CA ASN A 317 -9.92 -12.15 -6.23
C ASN A 317 -8.42 -11.91 -6.00
N CYS A 318 -7.56 -12.76 -6.58
CA CYS A 318 -6.13 -12.51 -6.71
C CYS A 318 -5.83 -12.00 -8.12
N PHE A 319 -4.92 -11.02 -8.26
CA PHE A 319 -4.73 -10.26 -9.49
C PHE A 319 -3.32 -10.38 -10.08
#